data_AF-A0A371BHX7-F1
#
_entry.id   AF-A0A371BHX7-F1
#
_cell.length_a   1.000
_cell.length_b   1.000
_cell.length_c   1.000
_cell.angle_alpha   90.00
_cell.angle_beta   90.00
_cell.angle_gamma   90.00
#
_symmetry.space_group_name_H-M   'P 1'
#
loop_
_entity.id
_entity.type
_entity.pdbx_description
1 polymer ?
#
loop_
_entity_poly.entity_id
_entity_poly.type
_entity_poly.pdbx_seq_one_letter_code
_entity_poly.pdbx_strand_id
1 'polypeptide(L)'
;MAKFCIQCGSALNDGARFCGSCGAVVPSGDAGPPSPPASSFEPIAAPIATPPAPEPVSSGIEPQSYASEALRDETKGPNWLLIGGGVGILALLLLYYFLFLHDDMTGNGLEDRVQQSPAVEEVAVEKQYYAVADANIRDKATAQGSTVLGKLARGATASGKVILGEDGTSDWLELADGKGFIATVNLSETQPPEIVKSLGDKAWVVDKPVELWSQPDTASTLVDRVAAGTTLSLFGLTANDFIEVKLKKGGVAYLADGARIASLANGKPIAIAFNPNSCSFGPEIDAMFSSMGDRIRAGYKALENKDFPSEEARAKALVASEGKSTFEKLQRSYEGLTVTGIAQHYESQSVYFAEPATKVIEVFRSKGYKIGKDGQFASSDLYAGIANTQAEGNKFGKSDLTCGV
;
A
#
# COMPACT_ATOMS: atom_id res chain seq x y z
N MET A 1 20.43 6.93 -48.32
CA MET A 1 19.61 6.01 -47.49
C MET A 1 18.27 6.67 -47.27
N ALA A 2 17.16 5.97 -47.49
CA ALA A 2 15.83 6.56 -47.26
C ALA A 2 15.68 6.88 -45.76
N LYS A 3 15.29 8.12 -45.44
CA LYS A 3 14.97 8.53 -44.06
C LYS A 3 13.50 8.22 -43.78
N PHE A 4 13.17 7.81 -42.57
CA PHE A 4 11.81 7.48 -42.15
C PHE A 4 11.37 8.37 -40.99
N CYS A 5 10.08 8.68 -40.92
CA CYS A 5 9.51 9.47 -39.85
C CYS A 5 9.57 8.68 -38.54
N ILE A 6 10.19 9.25 -37.51
CA ILE A 6 10.29 8.61 -36.18
C ILE A 6 8.95 8.49 -35.45
N GLN A 7 7.92 9.23 -35.89
CA GLN A 7 6.59 9.21 -35.28
C GLN A 7 5.64 8.18 -35.92
N CYS A 8 5.69 7.99 -37.24
CA CYS A 8 4.73 7.11 -37.93
C CYS A 8 5.37 6.09 -38.90
N GLY A 9 6.69 6.09 -39.06
CA GLY A 9 7.40 5.14 -39.91
C GLY A 9 7.29 5.39 -41.42
N SER A 10 6.59 6.43 -41.87
CA SER A 10 6.47 6.75 -43.31
C SER A 10 7.80 7.23 -43.90
N ALA A 11 8.08 6.88 -45.15
CA ALA A 11 9.25 7.37 -45.88
C ALA A 11 9.21 8.90 -46.02
N LEU A 12 10.34 9.55 -45.77
CA LEU A 12 10.50 11.00 -45.89
C LEU A 12 11.17 11.32 -47.22
N ASN A 13 10.66 12.35 -47.91
CA ASN A 13 11.35 12.92 -49.06
C ASN A 13 12.65 13.58 -48.61
N ASP A 14 13.68 13.57 -49.48
CA ASP A 14 14.96 14.21 -49.17
C ASP A 14 14.76 15.71 -48.89
N GLY A 15 15.29 16.17 -47.74
CA GLY A 15 15.14 17.55 -47.28
C GLY A 15 13.79 17.90 -46.64
N ALA A 16 12.89 16.93 -46.42
CA ALA A 16 11.60 17.19 -45.79
C ALA A 16 11.75 17.75 -44.36
N ARG A 17 11.19 18.93 -44.10
CA ARG A 17 11.14 19.55 -42.77
C ARG A 17 9.97 19.04 -41.92
N PHE A 18 8.97 18.44 -42.56
CA PHE A 18 7.78 17.86 -41.93
C PHE A 18 7.40 16.56 -42.65
N CYS A 19 6.83 15.60 -41.93
CA CYS A 19 6.32 14.36 -42.50
C CYS A 19 5.01 14.62 -43.27
N GLY A 20 4.98 14.29 -44.57
CA GLY A 20 3.77 14.44 -45.38
C GLY A 20 2.59 13.54 -44.97
N SER A 21 2.84 12.48 -44.18
CA SER A 21 1.79 11.54 -43.77
C SER A 21 1.19 11.83 -42.39
N CYS A 22 1.96 12.37 -41.44
CA CYS A 22 1.46 12.66 -40.08
C CYS A 22 1.70 14.09 -39.59
N GLY A 23 2.39 14.93 -40.37
CA GLY A 23 2.66 16.33 -40.03
C GLY A 23 3.81 16.57 -39.04
N ALA A 24 4.44 15.53 -38.50
CA ALA A 24 5.51 15.68 -37.51
C ALA A 24 6.75 16.39 -38.09
N VAL A 25 7.35 17.31 -37.31
CA VAL A 25 8.58 18.03 -37.68
C VAL A 25 9.77 17.07 -37.72
N VAL A 26 10.59 17.18 -38.76
CA VAL A 26 11.81 16.38 -38.92
C VAL A 26 13.01 17.22 -38.45
N PRO A 27 13.76 16.78 -37.42
CA PRO A 27 14.94 17.49 -36.95
C PRO A 27 15.98 17.59 -38.08
N SER A 28 16.32 18.82 -38.50
CA SER A 28 17.34 19.08 -39.51
C SER A 28 18.72 18.94 -38.86
N GLY A 29 19.36 17.80 -39.03
CA GLY A 29 20.66 17.47 -38.42
C GLY A 29 21.87 17.93 -39.23
N ASP A 30 21.96 19.21 -39.59
CA ASP A 30 23.15 19.79 -40.22
C ASP A 30 23.59 21.06 -39.49
N ALA A 31 24.40 20.88 -38.43
CA ALA A 31 25.42 21.82 -37.94
C ALA A 31 26.24 21.12 -36.84
N GLY A 32 27.39 20.57 -37.21
CA GLY A 32 28.37 20.10 -36.22
C GLY A 32 28.95 21.27 -35.41
N PRO A 33 29.23 21.11 -34.10
CA PRO A 33 29.85 22.15 -33.30
C PRO A 33 31.34 22.31 -33.67
N PRO A 34 31.87 23.54 -33.80
CA PRO A 34 33.30 23.75 -34.01
C PRO A 34 34.09 23.45 -32.73
N SER A 35 35.25 22.80 -32.88
CA SER A 35 36.21 22.54 -31.81
C SER A 35 36.69 23.84 -31.13
N PRO A 36 36.86 23.87 -29.80
CA PRO A 36 37.46 25.00 -29.11
C PRO A 36 38.99 25.01 -29.28
N PRO A 37 39.61 26.18 -29.50
CA PRO A 37 41.07 26.29 -29.47
C PRO A 37 41.59 26.33 -28.03
N ALA A 38 42.75 25.72 -27.83
CA ALA A 38 43.55 25.86 -26.63
C ALA A 38 44.06 27.31 -26.51
N SER A 39 43.92 27.93 -25.33
CA SER A 39 44.66 29.16 -25.01
C SER A 39 45.06 29.18 -23.54
N SER A 40 46.38 29.21 -23.35
CA SER A 40 47.10 29.82 -22.24
C SER A 40 46.91 31.35 -22.22
N PHE A 41 47.27 31.97 -21.09
CA PHE A 41 47.56 33.39 -20.81
C PHE A 41 46.72 34.05 -19.68
N GLU A 42 47.42 34.16 -18.54
CA GLU A 42 47.63 35.30 -17.60
C GLU A 42 46.47 36.14 -17.02
N PRO A 43 46.58 36.55 -15.73
CA PRO A 43 45.60 37.38 -15.06
C PRO A 43 45.84 38.87 -15.34
N ILE A 44 44.83 39.54 -15.89
CA ILE A 44 44.79 41.00 -15.99
C ILE A 44 43.77 41.51 -14.97
N ALA A 45 44.26 42.33 -14.03
CA ALA A 45 43.44 43.11 -13.13
C ALA A 45 42.62 44.15 -13.91
N ALA A 46 41.33 44.27 -13.59
CA ALA A 46 40.44 45.29 -14.13
C ALA A 46 39.61 45.90 -12.98
N PRO A 47 39.13 47.15 -13.15
CA PRO A 47 39.08 48.14 -12.10
C PRO A 47 37.73 48.23 -11.36
N ILE A 48 37.81 48.82 -10.16
CA ILE A 48 36.69 49.21 -9.30
C ILE A 48 35.78 50.19 -10.05
N ALA A 49 34.53 49.78 -10.30
CA ALA A 49 33.45 50.68 -10.70
C ALA A 49 32.57 50.97 -9.47
N THR A 50 32.60 52.23 -9.04
CA THR A 50 31.74 52.81 -8.02
C THR A 50 30.29 52.91 -8.51
N PRO A 51 29.28 52.48 -7.74
CA PRO A 51 27.89 52.81 -8.00
C PRO A 51 27.57 54.26 -7.59
N PRO A 52 26.67 54.97 -8.29
CA PRO A 52 26.27 56.32 -7.93
C PRO A 52 25.35 56.35 -6.70
N ALA A 53 25.56 57.35 -5.86
CA ALA A 53 24.77 57.67 -4.70
C ALA A 53 23.37 58.21 -5.06
N PRO A 54 22.35 57.87 -4.27
CA PRO A 54 21.21 58.75 -4.05
C PRO A 54 21.28 59.36 -2.64
N GLU A 55 21.24 60.70 -2.55
CA GLU A 55 20.91 61.44 -1.31
C GLU A 55 19.37 61.70 -1.23
N PRO A 56 18.81 62.41 -0.22
CA PRO A 56 18.07 61.75 0.86
C PRO A 56 16.67 62.35 1.12
N VAL A 57 15.74 61.57 1.69
CA VAL A 57 14.52 62.12 2.34
C VAL A 57 14.18 61.20 3.52
N SER A 58 14.63 61.51 4.73
CA SER A 58 13.91 62.30 5.75
C SER A 58 12.52 61.77 6.09
N SER A 59 12.44 61.01 7.19
CA SER A 59 11.34 61.08 8.17
C SER A 59 11.61 60.09 9.30
N GLY A 60 12.00 60.64 10.45
CA GLY A 60 11.98 59.91 11.72
C GLY A 60 10.58 59.87 12.33
N ILE A 61 10.57 59.29 13.53
CA ILE A 61 9.53 59.33 14.59
C ILE A 61 8.72 58.02 14.72
N GLU A 62 9.15 57.26 15.74
CA GLU A 62 8.40 56.35 16.63
C GLU A 62 6.98 56.87 16.96
N PRO A 63 5.97 56.02 17.26
CA PRO A 63 5.74 55.68 18.68
C PRO A 63 4.99 54.36 19.00
N GLN A 64 5.25 53.86 20.21
CA GLN A 64 4.34 53.47 21.34
C GLN A 64 2.86 53.13 21.05
N SER A 65 2.31 51.98 21.50
CA SER A 65 1.83 51.64 22.86
C SER A 65 0.75 52.57 23.44
N TYR A 66 -0.55 52.27 23.26
CA TYR A 66 -1.59 52.48 24.30
C TYR A 66 -2.88 51.68 23.99
N ALA A 67 -3.48 51.13 25.04
CA ALA A 67 -4.86 50.67 25.09
C ALA A 67 -5.82 51.85 25.29
N SER A 68 -7.08 51.74 24.84
CA SER A 68 -8.29 52.14 25.61
C SER A 68 -9.58 51.97 24.79
N GLU A 69 -10.65 51.74 25.54
CA GLU A 69 -12.04 51.50 25.18
C GLU A 69 -12.73 52.69 24.48
N ALA A 70 -13.77 52.43 23.68
CA ALA A 70 -15.12 52.99 23.89
C ALA A 70 -16.09 52.70 22.71
N LEU A 71 -17.15 51.95 23.06
CA LEU A 71 -18.58 52.25 22.85
C LEU A 71 -19.08 52.77 21.48
N ARG A 72 -19.96 51.97 20.86
CA ARG A 72 -21.28 52.47 20.45
C ARG A 72 -22.35 51.38 20.43
N ASP A 73 -23.41 51.74 21.13
CA ASP A 73 -24.68 51.07 21.41
C ASP A 73 -25.70 51.39 20.29
N GLU A 74 -26.39 50.39 19.76
CA GLU A 74 -27.69 50.56 19.10
C GLU A 74 -28.66 49.46 19.55
N THR A 75 -29.52 49.85 20.48
CA THR A 75 -30.76 49.26 20.94
C THR A 75 -31.70 48.75 19.84
N LYS A 76 -32.26 47.54 20.03
CA LYS A 76 -33.62 47.18 19.56
C LYS A 76 -34.22 46.09 20.47
N GLY A 77 -35.41 46.37 21.00
CA GLY A 77 -36.04 45.68 22.14
C GLY A 77 -36.55 44.25 21.90
N PRO A 78 -36.98 43.57 22.99
CA PRO A 78 -37.30 42.15 22.98
C PRO A 78 -38.63 41.84 22.29
N ASN A 79 -38.56 41.00 21.25
CA ASN A 79 -39.71 40.52 20.50
C ASN A 79 -40.40 39.39 21.29
N TRP A 80 -41.36 39.78 22.12
CA TRP A 80 -42.24 38.98 23.00
C TRP A 80 -43.04 37.83 22.34
N LEU A 81 -42.86 37.58 21.06
CA LEU A 81 -43.59 36.57 20.28
C LEU A 81 -43.00 35.15 20.33
N LEU A 82 -41.90 34.92 21.06
CA LEU A 82 -41.26 33.60 21.18
C LEU A 82 -41.56 32.84 22.49
N ILE A 83 -42.33 33.42 23.42
CA ILE A 83 -42.67 32.75 24.69
C ILE A 83 -44.02 32.00 24.60
N GLY A 84 -44.84 32.24 23.56
CA GLY A 84 -46.11 31.52 23.35
C GLY A 84 -45.98 30.17 22.63
N GLY A 85 -44.93 29.96 21.83
CA GLY A 85 -44.79 28.76 20.99
C GLY A 85 -44.18 27.55 21.71
N GLY A 86 -43.27 27.77 22.67
CA GLY A 86 -42.60 26.70 23.40
C GLY A 86 -43.50 25.98 24.41
N VAL A 87 -44.42 26.71 25.06
CA VAL A 87 -45.34 26.14 26.06
C VAL A 87 -46.41 25.28 25.40
N GLY A 88 -46.89 25.66 24.21
CA GLY A 88 -47.87 24.87 23.46
C GLY A 88 -47.33 23.51 23.00
N ILE A 89 -46.08 23.46 22.54
CA ILE A 89 -45.45 22.21 22.09
C ILE A 89 -45.17 21.29 23.29
N LEU A 90 -44.69 21.83 24.42
CA LEU A 90 -44.49 21.04 25.63
C LEU A 90 -45.80 20.51 26.22
N ALA A 91 -46.87 21.31 26.20
CA ALA A 91 -48.20 20.85 26.64
C ALA A 91 -48.77 19.77 25.72
N LEU A 92 -48.57 19.88 24.40
CA LEU A 92 -48.99 18.85 23.44
C LEU A 92 -48.19 17.55 23.57
N LEU A 93 -46.89 17.63 23.83
CA LEU A 93 -46.05 16.45 24.09
C LEU A 93 -46.41 15.77 25.41
N LEU A 94 -46.70 16.54 26.46
CA LEU A 94 -47.19 16.01 27.74
C LEU A 94 -48.58 15.39 27.59
N LEU A 95 -49.48 16.02 26.83
CA LEU A 95 -50.81 15.49 26.56
C LEU A 95 -50.73 14.21 25.72
N TYR A 96 -49.86 14.17 24.71
CA TYR A 96 -49.61 12.97 23.91
C TYR A 96 -49.04 11.83 24.77
N TYR A 97 -48.08 12.14 25.66
CA TYR A 97 -47.56 11.17 26.61
C TYR A 97 -48.66 10.62 27.52
N PHE A 98 -49.51 11.48 28.09
CA PHE A 98 -50.61 11.03 28.97
C PHE A 98 -51.71 10.25 28.24
N LEU A 99 -52.03 10.59 27.00
CA LEU A 99 -53.10 9.92 26.24
C LEU A 99 -52.66 8.63 25.55
N PHE A 100 -51.38 8.47 25.20
CA PHE A 100 -50.92 7.35 24.37
C PHE A 100 -49.81 6.51 24.98
N LEU A 101 -48.99 7.05 25.89
CA LEU A 101 -47.85 6.32 26.47
C LEU A 101 -48.05 5.98 27.94
N HIS A 102 -48.94 6.68 28.65
CA HIS A 102 -49.13 6.43 30.08
C HIS A 102 -49.94 5.16 30.36
N ASP A 103 -51.01 4.88 29.59
CA ASP A 103 -51.85 3.69 29.81
C ASP A 103 -51.09 2.37 29.58
N ASP A 104 -50.07 2.34 28.71
CA ASP A 104 -49.17 1.18 28.54
C ASP A 104 -48.17 1.01 29.69
N MET A 105 -47.89 2.07 30.46
CA MET A 105 -46.87 2.08 31.52
C MET A 105 -47.46 1.98 32.94
N THR A 106 -48.77 2.27 33.11
CA THR A 106 -49.50 2.10 34.37
C THR A 106 -50.59 1.03 34.29
N GLY A 107 -50.30 -0.04 33.55
CA GLY A 107 -50.98 -1.31 33.73
C GLY A 107 -50.75 -1.85 35.15
N ASN A 108 -51.60 -1.43 36.08
CA ASN A 108 -51.91 -2.18 37.29
C ASN A 108 -52.57 -3.50 36.85
N GLY A 109 -51.71 -4.46 36.50
CA GLY A 109 -52.05 -5.85 36.20
C GLY A 109 -50.96 -6.79 36.71
N LEU A 110 -50.26 -6.39 37.77
CA LEU A 110 -49.09 -7.07 38.35
C LEU A 110 -49.44 -8.17 39.38
N GLU A 111 -50.68 -8.68 39.38
CA GLU A 111 -51.10 -9.75 40.30
C GLU A 111 -52.00 -10.78 39.64
N ASP A 112 -51.81 -11.14 38.36
CA ASP A 112 -52.26 -12.46 37.88
C ASP A 112 -51.62 -12.84 36.54
N ARG A 113 -50.33 -13.21 36.58
CA ARG A 113 -49.64 -14.04 35.55
C ARG A 113 -48.16 -14.20 35.87
N VAL A 114 -47.85 -14.73 37.05
CA VAL A 114 -46.68 -15.60 37.18
C VAL A 114 -47.09 -16.99 36.66
N GLN A 115 -47.47 -17.05 35.38
CA GLN A 115 -47.17 -18.24 34.62
C GLN A 115 -45.70 -18.11 34.32
N GLN A 116 -44.95 -18.91 35.06
CA GLN A 116 -43.61 -19.36 34.77
C GLN A 116 -43.55 -19.72 33.28
N SER A 117 -43.27 -18.72 32.42
CA SER A 117 -42.64 -19.00 31.14
C SER A 117 -41.39 -19.79 31.51
N PRO A 118 -41.25 -21.04 31.08
CA PRO A 118 -39.94 -21.65 31.17
C PRO A 118 -39.01 -20.68 30.45
N ALA A 119 -37.89 -20.34 31.08
CA ALA A 119 -36.74 -19.96 30.30
C ALA A 119 -36.62 -21.06 29.25
N VAL A 120 -36.93 -20.73 28.00
CA VAL A 120 -36.56 -21.59 26.89
C VAL A 120 -35.04 -21.50 26.94
N GLU A 121 -34.42 -22.44 27.68
CA GLU A 121 -33.08 -22.87 27.36
C GLU A 121 -33.11 -23.08 25.86
N GLU A 122 -32.42 -22.22 25.14
CA GLU A 122 -32.17 -22.40 23.73
C GLU A 122 -31.44 -23.74 23.64
N VAL A 123 -32.20 -24.81 23.43
CA VAL A 123 -31.68 -26.17 23.33
C VAL A 123 -30.81 -26.15 22.10
N ALA A 124 -29.53 -25.87 22.30
CA ALA A 124 -28.57 -25.76 21.24
C ALA A 124 -28.55 -27.11 20.52
N VAL A 125 -29.20 -27.12 19.35
CA VAL A 125 -29.42 -28.29 18.53
C VAL A 125 -28.06 -28.73 18.00
N GLU A 126 -27.79 -30.02 18.10
CA GLU A 126 -26.59 -30.59 17.52
C GLU A 126 -26.56 -30.28 16.02
N LYS A 127 -25.60 -29.48 15.59
CA LYS A 127 -25.42 -29.06 14.19
C LYS A 127 -24.14 -29.66 13.64
N GLN A 128 -24.19 -30.03 12.36
CA GLN A 128 -23.01 -30.44 11.61
C GLN A 128 -22.34 -29.21 10.96
N TYR A 129 -21.02 -29.15 11.08
CA TYR A 129 -20.17 -28.13 10.51
C TYR A 129 -19.04 -28.76 9.68
N TYR A 130 -18.45 -27.96 8.81
CA TYR A 130 -17.27 -28.27 8.02
C TYR A 130 -16.10 -27.38 8.46
N ALA A 131 -14.93 -27.96 8.61
CA ALA A 131 -13.72 -27.18 8.87
C ALA A 131 -13.33 -26.37 7.62
N VAL A 132 -13.28 -25.04 7.72
CA VAL A 132 -12.84 -24.19 6.58
C VAL A 132 -11.33 -23.99 6.52
N ALA A 133 -10.63 -24.37 7.59
CA ALA A 133 -9.18 -24.46 7.68
C ALA A 133 -8.82 -25.61 8.63
N ASP A 134 -7.55 -25.98 8.72
CA ASP A 134 -7.10 -26.91 9.75
C ASP A 134 -7.42 -26.35 11.15
N ALA A 135 -8.32 -27.02 11.86
CA ALA A 135 -8.83 -26.58 13.14
C ALA A 135 -8.25 -27.45 14.27
N ASN A 136 -7.84 -26.82 15.36
CA ASN A 136 -7.37 -27.54 16.54
C ASN A 136 -8.57 -28.00 17.39
N ILE A 137 -8.53 -29.26 17.82
CA ILE A 137 -9.43 -29.79 18.85
C ILE A 137 -8.74 -29.59 20.20
N ARG A 138 -9.42 -28.96 21.15
CA ARG A 138 -8.86 -28.56 22.45
C ARG A 138 -9.62 -29.17 23.61
N ASP A 139 -8.97 -29.30 24.76
CA ASP A 139 -9.58 -29.81 25.99
C ASP A 139 -10.53 -28.81 26.67
N LYS A 140 -10.45 -27.53 26.31
CA LYS A 140 -11.30 -26.44 26.81
C LYS A 140 -11.73 -25.50 25.70
N ALA A 141 -12.87 -24.84 25.91
CA ALA A 141 -13.44 -23.82 25.02
C ALA A 141 -12.71 -22.47 25.14
N THR A 142 -11.39 -22.49 25.00
CA THR A 142 -10.53 -21.30 24.99
C THR A 142 -9.25 -21.59 24.22
N ALA A 143 -8.65 -20.58 23.60
CA ALA A 143 -7.32 -20.73 22.99
C ALA A 143 -6.20 -20.59 24.04
N GLN A 144 -6.44 -19.85 25.11
CA GLN A 144 -5.47 -19.53 26.14
C GLN A 144 -5.51 -20.59 27.25
N GLY A 145 -4.37 -21.22 27.53
CA GLY A 145 -4.24 -22.19 28.63
C GLY A 145 -4.91 -23.55 28.39
N SER A 146 -5.45 -23.80 27.19
CA SER A 146 -5.93 -25.12 26.76
C SER A 146 -4.84 -25.91 26.03
N THR A 147 -5.00 -27.22 26.03
CA THR A 147 -4.14 -28.19 25.36
C THR A 147 -4.79 -28.64 24.06
N VAL A 148 -3.99 -28.75 22.99
CA VAL A 148 -4.45 -29.30 21.71
C VAL A 148 -4.48 -30.83 21.80
N LEU A 149 -5.68 -31.40 21.74
CA LEU A 149 -5.94 -32.84 21.77
C LEU A 149 -5.83 -33.48 20.38
N GLY A 150 -6.06 -32.70 19.32
CA GLY A 150 -6.03 -33.20 17.96
C GLY A 150 -6.23 -32.09 16.92
N LYS A 151 -6.37 -32.49 15.66
CA LYS A 151 -6.64 -31.59 14.55
C LYS A 151 -7.75 -32.14 13.66
N LEU A 152 -8.61 -31.24 13.19
CA LEU A 152 -9.61 -31.49 12.17
C LEU A 152 -9.14 -30.83 10.87
N ALA A 153 -8.92 -31.62 9.83
CA ALA A 153 -8.43 -31.11 8.55
C ALA A 153 -9.50 -30.29 7.82
N ARG A 154 -9.10 -29.32 6.99
CA ARG A 154 -10.03 -28.57 6.12
C ARG A 154 -10.92 -29.51 5.30
N GLY A 155 -12.22 -29.22 5.27
CA GLY A 155 -13.26 -29.98 4.58
C GLY A 155 -13.82 -31.15 5.39
N ALA A 156 -13.16 -31.56 6.48
CA ALA A 156 -13.70 -32.58 7.37
C ALA A 156 -14.88 -32.04 8.19
N THR A 157 -15.78 -32.94 8.58
CA THR A 157 -17.00 -32.61 9.30
C THR A 157 -16.84 -32.80 10.81
N ALA A 158 -17.51 -31.97 11.58
CA ALA A 158 -17.71 -32.15 13.02
C ALA A 158 -19.16 -31.84 13.39
N SER A 159 -19.72 -32.58 14.34
CA SER A 159 -21.03 -32.26 14.92
C SER A 159 -20.90 -31.94 16.39
N GLY A 160 -21.81 -31.12 16.89
CA GLY A 160 -21.75 -30.69 18.28
C GLY A 160 -22.70 -29.57 18.62
N LYS A 161 -22.54 -29.08 19.84
CA LYS A 161 -23.29 -27.96 20.40
C LYS A 161 -22.42 -26.72 20.42
N VAL A 162 -22.94 -25.59 19.94
CA VAL A 162 -22.25 -24.30 20.08
C VAL A 162 -22.44 -23.80 21.51
N ILE A 163 -21.34 -23.42 22.15
CA ILE A 163 -21.27 -22.87 23.49
C ILE A 163 -20.43 -21.59 23.47
N LEU A 164 -20.68 -20.72 24.45
CA LEU A 164 -19.83 -19.57 24.71
C LEU A 164 -18.52 -20.03 25.36
N GLY A 165 -17.40 -19.54 24.84
CA GLY A 165 -16.06 -19.86 25.34
C GLY A 165 -15.79 -19.30 26.73
N GLU A 166 -14.72 -19.79 27.36
CA GLU A 166 -14.32 -19.35 28.71
C GLU A 166 -13.88 -17.87 28.76
N ASP A 167 -13.60 -17.27 27.60
CA ASP A 167 -13.34 -15.84 27.45
C ASP A 167 -14.62 -14.97 27.43
N GLY A 168 -15.79 -15.60 27.41
CA GLY A 168 -17.10 -14.94 27.39
C GLY A 168 -17.43 -14.23 26.08
N THR A 169 -16.63 -14.39 25.02
CA THR A 169 -16.82 -13.65 23.75
C THR A 169 -16.66 -14.48 22.49
N SER A 170 -15.98 -15.62 22.55
CA SER A 170 -15.79 -16.49 21.40
C SER A 170 -16.74 -17.68 21.43
N ASP A 171 -17.25 -18.07 20.26
CA ASP A 171 -18.11 -19.24 20.14
C ASP A 171 -17.28 -20.51 19.85
N TRP A 172 -17.60 -21.59 20.54
CA TRP A 172 -16.93 -22.88 20.43
C TRP A 172 -17.93 -24.00 20.17
N LEU A 173 -17.56 -24.95 19.32
CA LEU A 173 -18.28 -26.19 19.12
C LEU A 173 -17.77 -27.22 20.13
N GLU A 174 -18.61 -27.58 21.11
CA GLU A 174 -18.44 -28.77 21.95
C GLU A 174 -18.78 -30.01 21.12
N LEU A 175 -17.80 -30.87 20.87
CA LEU A 175 -17.97 -32.04 20.00
C LEU A 175 -18.90 -33.07 20.62
N ALA A 176 -19.84 -33.60 19.82
CA ALA A 176 -20.81 -34.59 20.26
C ALA A 176 -20.19 -35.92 20.73
N ASP A 177 -19.01 -36.25 20.22
CA ASP A 177 -18.26 -37.44 20.65
C ASP A 177 -17.44 -37.23 21.95
N GLY A 178 -17.55 -36.05 22.57
CA GLY A 178 -16.87 -35.70 23.80
C GLY A 178 -15.35 -35.53 23.67
N LYS A 179 -14.82 -35.46 22.45
CA LYS A 179 -13.36 -35.38 22.22
C LYS A 179 -12.78 -33.97 22.34
N GLY A 180 -13.59 -32.98 22.70
CA GLY A 180 -13.14 -31.63 23.03
C GLY A 180 -13.92 -30.53 22.32
N PHE A 181 -13.25 -29.40 22.14
CA PHE A 181 -13.83 -28.15 21.65
C PHE A 181 -13.09 -27.63 20.42
N ILE A 182 -13.83 -27.09 19.46
CA ILE A 182 -13.29 -26.44 18.26
C ILE A 182 -13.81 -25.01 18.17
N ALA A 183 -12.93 -24.03 17.95
CA ALA A 183 -13.38 -22.65 17.77
C ALA A 183 -14.21 -22.53 16.49
N THR A 184 -15.44 -22.02 16.61
CA THR A 184 -16.41 -21.92 15.50
C THR A 184 -15.93 -21.02 14.36
N VAL A 185 -15.02 -20.09 14.65
CA VAL A 185 -14.37 -19.25 13.62
C VAL A 185 -13.67 -20.06 12.53
N ASN A 186 -13.27 -21.32 12.82
CA ASN A 186 -12.66 -22.22 11.84
C ASN A 186 -13.66 -23.21 11.22
N LEU A 187 -14.96 -23.00 11.44
CA LEU A 187 -16.05 -23.87 11.00
C LEU A 187 -17.04 -23.10 10.13
N SER A 188 -17.74 -23.81 9.25
CA SER A 188 -18.85 -23.29 8.47
C SER A 188 -19.95 -24.33 8.34
N GLU A 189 -21.20 -23.89 8.24
CA GLU A 189 -22.33 -24.76 7.92
C GLU A 189 -22.31 -25.21 6.44
N THR A 190 -21.53 -24.53 5.60
CA THR A 190 -21.36 -24.86 4.19
C THR A 190 -20.01 -25.51 3.96
N GLN A 191 -19.98 -26.56 3.12
CA GLN A 191 -18.74 -27.21 2.74
C GLN A 191 -17.81 -26.20 2.04
N PRO A 192 -16.53 -26.07 2.46
CA PRO A 192 -15.62 -25.17 1.79
C PRO A 192 -15.35 -25.65 0.35
N PRO A 193 -15.14 -24.73 -0.60
CA PRO A 193 -14.95 -25.06 -2.01
C PRO A 193 -13.65 -25.85 -2.21
N GLU A 194 -13.58 -26.56 -3.34
CA GLU A 194 -12.34 -27.20 -3.77
C GLU A 194 -11.29 -26.15 -4.13
N ILE A 195 -10.04 -26.40 -3.72
CA ILE A 195 -8.88 -25.58 -4.09
C ILE A 195 -8.23 -26.20 -5.32
N VAL A 196 -8.46 -25.59 -6.49
CA VAL A 196 -7.90 -26.07 -7.78
C VAL A 196 -6.43 -25.72 -7.94
N LYS A 197 -5.96 -24.68 -7.23
CA LYS A 197 -4.54 -24.29 -7.23
C LYS A 197 -4.15 -23.75 -5.86
N SER A 198 -3.24 -24.45 -5.19
CA SER A 198 -2.66 -23.96 -3.94
C SER A 198 -1.80 -22.71 -4.18
N LEU A 199 -1.93 -21.73 -3.29
CA LEU A 199 -1.08 -20.54 -3.23
C LEU A 199 -0.13 -20.58 -2.02
N GLY A 200 -0.24 -21.58 -1.14
CA GLY A 200 0.75 -21.83 -0.08
C GLY A 200 0.89 -20.71 0.93
N ASP A 201 -0.23 -20.09 1.34
CA ASP A 201 -0.26 -18.96 2.30
C ASP A 201 0.56 -17.75 1.83
N LYS A 202 0.50 -17.48 0.52
CA LYS A 202 1.27 -16.40 -0.08
C LYS A 202 0.82 -15.05 0.48
N ALA A 203 1.77 -14.29 1.02
CA ALA A 203 1.53 -12.92 1.41
C ALA A 203 1.33 -12.04 0.17
N TRP A 204 0.20 -11.34 0.09
CA TRP A 204 -0.10 -10.37 -0.94
C TRP A 204 -0.46 -9.03 -0.32
N VAL A 205 0.18 -7.95 -0.81
CA VAL A 205 -0.18 -6.59 -0.43
C VAL A 205 -1.25 -6.09 -1.39
N VAL A 206 -2.42 -5.80 -0.84
CA VAL A 206 -3.59 -5.32 -1.57
C VAL A 206 -3.23 -4.01 -2.30
N ASP A 207 -3.41 -3.97 -3.61
CA ASP A 207 -3.04 -2.83 -4.46
C ASP A 207 -4.15 -1.75 -4.53
N LYS A 208 -5.40 -2.18 -4.47
CA LYS A 208 -6.61 -1.35 -4.41
C LYS A 208 -7.60 -1.93 -3.40
N PRO A 209 -8.52 -1.15 -2.81
CA PRO A 209 -9.50 -1.71 -1.88
C PRO A 209 -10.23 -2.93 -2.45
N VAL A 210 -10.40 -3.96 -1.63
CA VAL A 210 -11.08 -5.21 -1.99
C VAL A 210 -12.12 -5.60 -0.94
N GLU A 211 -13.08 -6.39 -1.36
CA GLU A 211 -14.14 -6.96 -0.50
C GLU A 211 -13.86 -8.43 -0.24
N LEU A 212 -14.05 -8.86 1.00
CA LEU A 212 -13.95 -10.25 1.43
C LEU A 212 -15.34 -10.80 1.72
N TRP A 213 -15.65 -11.96 1.17
CA TRP A 213 -16.97 -12.59 1.20
C TRP A 213 -16.96 -13.86 2.05
N SER A 214 -18.09 -14.24 2.63
CA SER A 214 -18.19 -15.42 3.51
C SER A 214 -18.22 -16.73 2.74
N GLN A 215 -18.59 -16.69 1.47
CA GLN A 215 -18.56 -17.80 0.51
C GLN A 215 -17.90 -17.32 -0.78
N PRO A 216 -17.47 -18.21 -1.70
CA PRO A 216 -16.93 -17.84 -3.00
C PRO A 216 -18.06 -17.35 -3.94
N ASP A 217 -18.81 -16.34 -3.50
CA ASP A 217 -19.93 -15.71 -4.18
C ASP A 217 -20.03 -14.25 -3.68
N THR A 218 -20.02 -13.29 -4.59
CA THR A 218 -20.16 -11.86 -4.27
C THR A 218 -21.57 -11.47 -3.81
N ALA A 219 -22.55 -12.37 -3.91
CA ALA A 219 -23.87 -12.20 -3.31
C ALA A 219 -23.94 -12.71 -1.85
N SER A 220 -22.88 -13.37 -1.36
CA SER A 220 -22.82 -13.84 0.03
C SER A 220 -22.58 -12.70 1.03
N THR A 221 -22.58 -13.03 2.32
CA THR A 221 -22.34 -12.04 3.37
C THR A 221 -20.95 -11.42 3.22
N LEU A 222 -20.90 -10.09 3.18
CA LEU A 222 -19.64 -9.36 3.23
C LEU A 222 -18.99 -9.54 4.61
N VAL A 223 -17.78 -10.07 4.63
CA VAL A 223 -16.97 -10.29 5.85
C VAL A 223 -16.20 -9.02 6.21
N ASP A 224 -15.52 -8.41 5.23
CA ASP A 224 -14.68 -7.23 5.47
C ASP A 224 -14.44 -6.40 4.18
N ARG A 225 -14.08 -5.13 4.35
CA ARG A 225 -13.57 -4.23 3.31
C ARG A 225 -12.12 -3.90 3.60
N VAL A 226 -11.22 -4.47 2.81
CA VAL A 226 -9.78 -4.37 3.03
C VAL A 226 -9.20 -3.22 2.23
N ALA A 227 -8.52 -2.29 2.90
CA ALA A 227 -7.87 -1.15 2.25
C ALA A 227 -6.58 -1.57 1.50
N ALA A 228 -6.22 -0.78 0.48
CA ALA A 228 -4.92 -0.87 -0.17
C ALA A 228 -3.77 -0.74 0.84
N GLY A 229 -2.67 -1.47 0.61
CA GLY A 229 -1.52 -1.57 1.50
C GLY A 229 -1.67 -2.63 2.60
N THR A 230 -2.84 -3.23 2.78
CA THR A 230 -3.04 -4.32 3.75
C THR A 230 -2.46 -5.62 3.21
N THR A 231 -1.76 -6.39 4.04
CA THR A 231 -1.28 -7.73 3.68
C THR A 231 -2.33 -8.79 3.98
N LEU A 232 -2.70 -9.58 2.96
CA LEU A 232 -3.54 -10.76 3.05
C LEU A 232 -2.71 -12.05 2.88
N SER A 233 -3.16 -13.15 3.49
CA SER A 233 -2.58 -14.48 3.32
C SER A 233 -3.45 -15.29 2.35
N LEU A 234 -2.96 -15.51 1.14
CA LEU A 234 -3.68 -16.20 0.06
C LEU A 234 -3.45 -17.71 0.17
N PHE A 235 -4.50 -18.47 0.48
CA PHE A 235 -4.39 -19.93 0.66
C PHE A 235 -4.47 -20.69 -0.66
N GLY A 236 -5.48 -20.41 -1.49
CA GLY A 236 -5.69 -21.14 -2.72
C GLY A 236 -6.79 -20.57 -3.62
N LEU A 237 -6.68 -20.84 -4.91
CA LEU A 237 -7.67 -20.50 -5.93
C LEU A 237 -8.75 -21.58 -5.99
N THR A 238 -10.01 -21.17 -6.06
CA THR A 238 -11.19 -22.03 -6.24
C THR A 238 -11.55 -22.18 -7.72
N ALA A 239 -12.39 -23.16 -8.04
CA ALA A 239 -12.84 -23.42 -9.42
C ALA A 239 -13.65 -22.25 -10.03
N ASN A 240 -14.32 -21.46 -9.20
CA ASN A 240 -15.19 -20.35 -9.62
C ASN A 240 -14.50 -18.97 -9.52
N ASP A 241 -13.18 -18.94 -9.62
CA ASP A 241 -12.37 -17.72 -9.68
C ASP A 241 -12.38 -16.87 -8.40
N PHE A 242 -12.36 -17.51 -7.23
CA PHE A 242 -12.11 -16.86 -5.94
C PHE A 242 -10.80 -17.33 -5.32
N ILE A 243 -10.17 -16.48 -4.51
CA ILE A 243 -9.10 -16.90 -3.61
C ILE A 243 -9.66 -17.04 -2.20
N GLU A 244 -9.45 -18.20 -1.60
CA GLU A 244 -9.61 -18.37 -0.16
C GLU A 244 -8.46 -17.67 0.56
N VAL A 245 -8.79 -16.74 1.46
CA VAL A 245 -7.83 -15.99 2.27
C VAL A 245 -7.92 -16.43 3.73
N LYS A 246 -6.78 -16.65 4.38
CA LYS A 246 -6.74 -16.93 5.82
C LYS A 246 -6.81 -15.63 6.60
N LEU A 247 -7.74 -15.55 7.54
CA LEU A 247 -7.92 -14.37 8.38
C LEU A 247 -7.01 -14.43 9.61
N LYS A 248 -6.53 -13.28 10.06
CA LYS A 248 -5.61 -13.19 11.22
C LYS A 248 -6.22 -13.71 12.53
N LYS A 249 -7.55 -13.61 12.68
CA LYS A 249 -8.28 -14.07 13.87
C LYS A 249 -8.73 -15.54 13.79
N GLY A 250 -8.25 -16.29 12.79
CA GLY A 250 -8.78 -17.60 12.45
C GLY A 250 -9.92 -17.51 11.43
N GLY A 251 -10.27 -18.64 10.83
CA GLY A 251 -11.23 -18.72 9.74
C GLY A 251 -10.69 -18.27 8.39
N VAL A 252 -11.59 -18.25 7.41
CA VAL A 252 -11.31 -17.87 6.01
C VAL A 252 -12.35 -16.90 5.49
N ALA A 253 -11.99 -16.19 4.43
CA ALA A 253 -12.93 -15.46 3.59
C ALA A 253 -12.56 -15.66 2.12
N TYR A 254 -13.37 -15.14 1.21
CA TYR A 254 -13.17 -15.32 -0.23
C TYR A 254 -13.06 -13.98 -0.95
N LEU A 255 -12.10 -13.93 -1.86
CA LEU A 255 -11.75 -12.76 -2.64
C LEU A 255 -12.03 -13.04 -4.11
N ALA A 256 -12.89 -12.24 -4.74
CA ALA A 256 -13.22 -12.35 -6.16
C ALA A 256 -12.02 -11.96 -7.07
N ASP A 257 -12.13 -12.22 -8.38
CA ASP A 257 -11.06 -12.06 -9.38
C ASP A 257 -9.80 -12.90 -9.06
N GLY A 258 -9.99 -14.14 -8.61
CA GLY A 258 -8.94 -14.96 -8.04
C GLY A 258 -7.74 -15.18 -8.98
N ALA A 259 -7.95 -15.48 -10.26
CA ALA A 259 -6.89 -15.70 -11.23
C ALA A 259 -6.05 -14.44 -11.45
N ARG A 260 -6.72 -13.29 -11.56
CA ARG A 260 -6.04 -11.98 -11.68
C ARG A 260 -5.21 -11.73 -10.42
N ILE A 261 -5.78 -11.90 -9.24
CA ILE A 261 -5.08 -11.62 -7.99
C ILE A 261 -3.95 -12.62 -7.75
N ALA A 262 -4.12 -13.90 -8.08
CA ALA A 262 -3.05 -14.90 -8.02
C ALA A 262 -1.88 -14.53 -8.95
N SER A 263 -2.14 -13.89 -10.10
CA SER A 263 -1.09 -13.34 -10.97
C SER A 263 -0.39 -12.14 -10.33
N LEU A 264 -1.16 -11.20 -9.76
CA LEU A 264 -0.67 -10.00 -9.08
C LEU A 264 -0.02 -10.28 -7.73
N ALA A 265 -0.29 -11.43 -7.12
CA ALA A 265 0.42 -11.91 -5.95
C ALA A 265 1.88 -12.25 -6.27
N ASN A 266 2.25 -12.36 -7.55
CA ASN A 266 3.65 -12.34 -8.00
C ASN A 266 4.18 -10.90 -8.24
N GLY A 267 3.31 -9.90 -8.08
CA GLY A 267 3.50 -8.49 -8.42
C GLY A 267 2.90 -8.13 -9.80
N LYS A 268 2.58 -6.84 -10.06
CA LYS A 268 2.21 -6.38 -11.42
C LYS A 268 3.38 -6.62 -12.38
N PRO A 269 3.20 -7.21 -13.58
CA PRO A 269 4.31 -7.46 -14.50
C PRO A 269 5.14 -6.21 -14.78
N ILE A 270 6.45 -6.29 -14.68
CA ILE A 270 7.43 -5.26 -15.05
C ILE A 270 8.39 -5.88 -16.06
N ALA A 271 8.76 -5.12 -17.09
CA ALA A 271 9.75 -5.56 -18.05
C ALA A 271 11.15 -5.19 -17.55
N ILE A 272 12.08 -6.15 -17.59
CA ILE A 272 13.51 -5.89 -17.37
C ILE A 272 14.25 -6.23 -18.66
N ALA A 273 14.78 -5.20 -19.32
CA ALA A 273 15.61 -5.29 -20.51
C ALA A 273 17.02 -4.81 -20.17
N PHE A 274 17.74 -5.63 -19.39
CA PHE A 274 19.03 -5.25 -18.82
C PHE A 274 20.13 -5.19 -19.88
N ASN A 275 20.96 -4.15 -19.84
CA ASN A 275 22.18 -4.05 -20.62
C ASN A 275 23.37 -3.78 -19.68
N PRO A 276 24.27 -4.77 -19.48
CA PRO A 276 25.38 -4.64 -18.53
C PRO A 276 26.45 -3.64 -18.97
N ASN A 277 26.49 -3.24 -20.25
CA ASN A 277 27.47 -2.27 -20.75
C ASN A 277 27.01 -0.81 -20.60
N SER A 278 25.72 -0.59 -20.35
CA SER A 278 25.16 0.76 -20.21
C SER A 278 24.40 0.97 -18.90
N CYS A 279 24.32 -0.06 -18.05
CA CYS A 279 23.45 -0.10 -16.88
C CYS A 279 21.99 0.31 -17.13
N SER A 280 21.47 0.07 -18.35
CA SER A 280 20.04 0.27 -18.63
C SER A 280 19.29 -0.98 -18.18
N PHE A 281 18.17 -0.80 -17.48
CA PHE A 281 17.27 -1.86 -17.04
C PHE A 281 16.02 -1.96 -17.93
N GLY A 282 15.95 -1.11 -18.97
CA GLY A 282 14.81 -0.96 -19.85
C GLY A 282 13.99 0.29 -19.52
N PRO A 283 13.14 0.75 -20.45
CA PRO A 283 12.54 2.09 -20.40
C PRO A 283 11.66 2.33 -19.17
N GLU A 284 10.95 1.32 -18.67
CA GLU A 284 10.10 1.47 -17.48
C GLU A 284 10.94 1.70 -16.22
N ILE A 285 11.99 0.90 -16.00
CA ILE A 285 12.84 0.99 -14.80
C ILE A 285 13.78 2.20 -14.90
N ASP A 286 14.32 2.48 -16.08
CA ASP A 286 15.17 3.66 -16.31
C ASP A 286 14.41 4.96 -16.02
N ALA A 287 13.12 5.04 -16.37
CA ALA A 287 12.27 6.16 -16.01
C ALA A 287 12.07 6.29 -14.49
N MET A 288 11.94 5.17 -13.77
CA MET A 288 11.86 5.18 -12.30
C MET A 288 13.17 5.68 -11.68
N PHE A 289 14.33 5.21 -12.15
CA PHE A 289 15.63 5.71 -11.70
C PHE A 289 15.84 7.19 -12.04
N SER A 290 15.41 7.64 -13.21
CA SER A 290 15.45 9.06 -13.59
C SER A 290 14.64 9.92 -12.61
N SER A 291 13.41 9.49 -12.28
CA SER A 291 12.58 10.16 -11.27
C SER A 291 13.23 10.15 -9.88
N MET A 292 13.85 9.03 -9.46
CA MET A 292 14.61 8.98 -8.21
C MET A 292 15.76 10.00 -8.22
N GLY A 293 16.53 10.06 -9.31
CA GLY A 293 17.62 11.02 -9.49
C GLY A 293 17.15 12.48 -9.45
N ASP A 294 16.02 12.80 -10.05
CA ASP A 294 15.41 14.13 -9.97
C ASP A 294 15.05 14.50 -8.53
N ARG A 295 14.46 13.57 -7.77
CA ARG A 295 14.13 13.79 -6.35
C ARG A 295 15.38 14.00 -5.49
N ILE A 296 16.44 13.23 -5.74
CA ILE A 296 17.73 13.36 -5.04
C ILE A 296 18.34 14.74 -5.33
N ARG A 297 18.42 15.15 -6.61
CA ARG A 297 18.92 16.48 -7.00
C ARG A 297 18.10 17.61 -6.40
N ALA A 298 16.77 17.49 -6.41
CA ALA A 298 15.88 18.46 -5.78
C ALA A 298 16.13 18.55 -4.27
N GLY A 299 16.38 17.41 -3.60
CA GLY A 299 16.76 17.35 -2.19
C GLY A 299 18.06 18.09 -1.89
N TYR A 300 19.11 17.88 -2.69
CA TYR A 300 20.37 18.62 -2.56
C TYR A 300 20.18 20.12 -2.80
N LYS A 301 19.46 20.52 -3.86
CA LYS A 301 19.16 21.93 -4.14
C LYS A 301 18.39 22.59 -3.00
N ALA A 302 17.43 21.88 -2.41
CA ALA A 302 16.68 22.36 -1.26
C ALA A 302 17.59 22.50 -0.01
N LEU A 303 18.57 21.62 0.14
CA LEU A 303 19.55 21.69 1.21
C LEU A 303 20.51 22.87 1.01
N GLU A 304 20.98 23.12 -0.21
CA GLU A 304 21.84 24.26 -0.55
C GLU A 304 21.16 25.61 -0.33
N ASN A 305 19.87 25.71 -0.66
CA ASN A 305 19.08 26.93 -0.50
C ASN A 305 18.56 27.15 0.93
N LYS A 306 18.82 26.22 1.85
CA LYS A 306 18.34 26.31 3.22
C LYS A 306 19.22 27.27 4.02
N ASP A 307 18.59 28.21 4.72
CA ASP A 307 19.28 29.02 5.71
C ASP A 307 19.63 28.15 6.93
N PHE A 308 20.93 28.01 7.19
CA PHE A 308 21.43 27.30 8.37
C PHE A 308 21.85 28.29 9.46
N PRO A 309 21.67 27.92 10.75
CA PRO A 309 22.07 28.78 11.86
C PRO A 309 23.58 28.95 12.00
N SER A 310 24.38 28.07 11.38
CA SER A 310 25.84 28.19 11.28
C SER A 310 26.39 27.37 10.10
N GLU A 311 27.63 27.64 9.69
CA GLU A 311 28.33 26.84 8.68
C GLU A 311 28.57 25.39 9.14
N GLU A 312 28.78 25.16 10.44
CA GLU A 312 28.90 23.80 10.98
C GLU A 312 27.58 23.03 10.84
N ALA A 313 26.44 23.70 11.03
CA ALA A 313 25.13 23.08 10.82
C ALA A 313 24.89 22.75 9.34
N ARG A 314 25.33 23.62 8.43
CA ARG A 314 25.29 23.38 6.98
C ARG A 314 26.18 22.21 6.58
N ALA A 315 27.44 22.19 7.02
CA ALA A 315 28.39 21.12 6.74
C ALA A 315 27.89 19.77 7.28
N LYS A 316 27.36 19.73 8.50
CA LYS A 316 26.77 18.51 9.08
C LYS A 316 25.59 18.00 8.27
N ALA A 317 24.75 18.90 7.75
CA ALA A 317 23.60 18.52 6.95
C ALA A 317 24.00 17.98 5.57
N LEU A 318 25.00 18.58 4.92
CA LEU A 318 25.56 18.11 3.65
C LEU A 318 26.19 16.72 3.80
N VAL A 319 27.08 16.53 4.78
CA VAL A 319 27.69 15.22 5.07
C VAL A 319 26.63 14.16 5.38
N ALA A 320 25.56 14.53 6.10
CA ALA A 320 24.46 13.61 6.37
C ALA A 320 23.64 13.24 5.13
N SER A 321 23.78 13.95 4.01
CA SER A 321 23.10 13.67 2.74
C SER A 321 24.00 12.97 1.72
N GLU A 322 25.32 13.10 1.83
CA GLU A 322 26.29 12.47 0.93
C GLU A 322 26.30 10.94 1.04
N GLY A 323 26.54 10.26 -0.09
CA GLY A 323 26.73 8.81 -0.15
C GLY A 323 25.52 7.95 0.21
N LYS A 324 24.35 8.54 0.48
CA LYS A 324 23.17 7.80 0.88
C LYS A 324 22.48 7.16 -0.32
N SER A 325 22.21 5.87 -0.18
CA SER A 325 21.35 5.15 -1.10
C SER A 325 19.90 5.58 -0.92
N THR A 326 19.21 5.83 -2.02
CA THR A 326 17.77 6.10 -2.03
C THR A 326 17.05 4.87 -2.53
N PHE A 327 16.04 4.42 -1.81
CA PHE A 327 15.31 3.20 -2.12
C PHE A 327 13.85 3.51 -2.46
N GLU A 328 13.28 2.76 -3.39
CA GLU A 328 11.86 2.76 -3.71
C GLU A 328 11.33 1.33 -3.66
N LYS A 329 10.28 1.09 -2.87
CA LYS A 329 9.65 -0.24 -2.79
C LYS A 329 8.82 -0.47 -4.05
N LEU A 330 8.99 -1.64 -4.65
CA LEU A 330 8.20 -2.15 -5.74
C LEU A 330 7.47 -3.42 -5.31
N GLN A 331 6.40 -3.76 -6.01
CA GLN A 331 5.68 -5.03 -5.86
C GLN A 331 5.26 -5.49 -7.26
N ARG A 332 6.26 -5.89 -8.05
CA ARG A 332 6.12 -6.19 -9.48
C ARG A 332 6.59 -7.62 -9.79
N SER A 333 6.07 -8.24 -10.84
CA SER A 333 6.52 -9.57 -11.29
C SER A 333 7.43 -9.44 -12.50
N TYR A 334 8.46 -10.27 -12.57
CA TYR A 334 9.28 -10.43 -13.78
C TYR A 334 9.60 -11.90 -13.96
N GLU A 335 9.04 -12.54 -14.99
CA GLU A 335 9.37 -13.93 -15.37
C GLU A 335 9.28 -14.93 -14.18
N GLY A 336 8.27 -14.76 -13.32
CA GLY A 336 8.07 -15.59 -12.13
C GLY A 336 8.91 -15.21 -10.89
N LEU A 337 9.70 -14.13 -10.98
CA LEU A 337 10.37 -13.46 -9.87
C LEU A 337 9.50 -12.34 -9.30
N THR A 338 9.73 -12.01 -8.04
CA THR A 338 9.07 -10.91 -7.34
C THR A 338 10.06 -9.75 -7.21
N VAL A 339 9.88 -8.70 -8.00
CA VAL A 339 10.64 -7.44 -7.91
C VAL A 339 10.08 -6.60 -6.76
N THR A 340 10.89 -6.44 -5.73
CA THR A 340 10.50 -5.88 -4.43
C THR A 340 10.96 -4.44 -4.22
N GLY A 341 11.86 -3.94 -5.07
CA GLY A 341 12.31 -2.56 -5.01
C GLY A 341 13.35 -2.22 -6.05
N ILE A 342 13.69 -0.94 -6.09
CA ILE A 342 14.85 -0.38 -6.79
C ILE A 342 15.61 0.56 -5.86
N ALA A 343 16.90 0.74 -6.09
CA ALA A 343 17.70 1.73 -5.40
C ALA A 343 18.65 2.48 -6.32
N GLN A 344 18.79 3.78 -6.04
CA GLN A 344 19.86 4.61 -6.55
C GLN A 344 20.92 4.70 -5.45
N HIS A 345 22.11 4.17 -5.73
CA HIS A 345 23.30 4.33 -4.91
C HIS A 345 24.14 5.50 -5.43
N TYR A 346 25.26 5.76 -4.75
CA TYR A 346 26.20 6.82 -5.14
C TYR A 346 26.74 6.62 -6.57
N GLU A 347 27.24 5.42 -6.88
CA GLU A 347 27.84 5.07 -8.19
C GLU A 347 27.16 3.91 -8.91
N SER A 348 26.05 3.40 -8.36
CA SER A 348 25.35 2.24 -8.92
C SER A 348 23.83 2.33 -8.77
N GLN A 349 23.15 1.45 -9.48
CA GLN A 349 21.71 1.24 -9.43
C GLN A 349 21.42 -0.24 -9.25
N SER A 350 20.37 -0.53 -8.50
CA SER A 350 20.02 -1.90 -8.14
C SER A 350 18.54 -2.18 -8.27
N VAL A 351 18.19 -3.36 -8.78
CA VAL A 351 16.83 -3.92 -8.77
C VAL A 351 16.80 -5.09 -7.78
N TYR A 352 15.87 -5.07 -6.83
CA TYR A 352 15.79 -6.05 -5.75
C TYR A 352 14.73 -7.12 -6.00
N PHE A 353 15.02 -8.34 -5.56
CA PHE A 353 14.14 -9.49 -5.71
C PHE A 353 13.87 -10.19 -4.37
N ALA A 354 12.67 -10.75 -4.20
CA ALA A 354 12.33 -11.56 -3.03
C ALA A 354 13.03 -12.93 -3.01
N GLU A 355 13.47 -13.39 -4.18
CA GLU A 355 14.13 -14.68 -4.41
C GLU A 355 15.63 -14.62 -4.12
N PRO A 356 16.28 -15.76 -3.79
CA PRO A 356 17.75 -15.81 -3.66
C PRO A 356 18.44 -15.64 -5.03
N ALA A 357 19.69 -15.20 -5.02
CA ALA A 357 20.45 -14.86 -6.23
C ALA A 357 20.51 -16.01 -7.23
N THR A 358 20.61 -17.26 -6.75
CA THR A 358 20.66 -18.46 -7.59
C THR A 358 19.45 -18.58 -8.51
N LYS A 359 18.24 -18.33 -7.99
CA LYS A 359 16.99 -18.39 -8.76
C LYS A 359 16.88 -17.21 -9.74
N VAL A 360 17.32 -16.01 -9.33
CA VAL A 360 17.33 -14.85 -10.23
C VAL A 360 18.29 -15.07 -11.40
N ILE A 361 19.51 -15.57 -11.14
CA ILE A 361 20.49 -15.92 -12.17
C ILE A 361 19.94 -16.95 -13.15
N GLU A 362 19.24 -17.97 -12.67
CA GLU A 362 18.60 -18.99 -13.51
C GLU A 362 17.59 -18.39 -14.48
N VAL A 363 16.72 -17.50 -13.98
CA VAL A 363 15.74 -16.80 -14.82
C VAL A 363 16.41 -15.91 -15.85
N PHE A 364 17.43 -15.11 -15.48
CA PHE A 364 18.12 -14.30 -16.48
C PHE A 364 18.88 -15.17 -17.50
N ARG A 365 19.51 -16.27 -17.10
CA ARG A 365 20.14 -17.20 -18.05
C ARG A 365 19.12 -17.79 -19.03
N SER A 366 17.91 -18.13 -18.58
CA SER A 366 16.85 -18.63 -19.47
C SER A 366 16.38 -17.59 -20.48
N LYS A 367 16.54 -16.29 -20.18
CA LYS A 367 16.32 -15.17 -21.11
C LYS A 367 17.50 -14.88 -22.04
N GLY A 368 18.57 -15.67 -21.97
CA GLY A 368 19.72 -15.59 -22.87
C GLY A 368 20.90 -14.76 -22.34
N TYR A 369 20.85 -14.29 -21.09
CA TYR A 369 21.96 -13.55 -20.49
C TYR A 369 23.15 -14.48 -20.17
N LYS A 370 24.36 -14.04 -20.54
CA LYS A 370 25.61 -14.72 -20.21
C LYS A 370 26.10 -14.25 -18.84
N ILE A 371 25.80 -15.03 -17.81
CA ILE A 371 26.13 -14.72 -16.41
C ILE A 371 27.12 -15.77 -15.88
N GLY A 372 28.24 -15.30 -15.31
CA GLY A 372 29.26 -16.12 -14.66
C GLY A 372 28.74 -16.91 -13.46
N LYS A 373 29.50 -17.90 -12.98
CA LYS A 373 29.11 -18.72 -11.82
C LYS A 373 29.02 -17.90 -10.52
N ASP A 374 29.77 -16.82 -10.47
CA ASP A 374 29.81 -15.79 -9.44
C ASP A 374 28.66 -14.76 -9.55
N GLY A 375 27.79 -14.88 -10.57
CA GLY A 375 26.69 -13.96 -10.78
C GLY A 375 27.05 -12.70 -11.57
N GLN A 376 28.30 -12.55 -12.04
CA GLN A 376 28.73 -11.37 -12.80
C GLN A 376 28.37 -11.47 -14.28
N PHE A 377 28.03 -10.33 -14.89
CA PHE A 377 27.88 -10.20 -16.33
C PHE A 377 29.24 -9.85 -16.96
N ALA A 378 29.43 -10.24 -18.21
CA ALA A 378 30.54 -9.70 -18.99
C ALA A 378 30.22 -8.26 -19.40
N SER A 379 30.90 -7.30 -18.79
CA SER A 379 30.84 -5.85 -19.07
C SER A 379 32.25 -5.31 -19.32
N SER A 380 32.37 -4.28 -20.16
CA SER A 380 33.69 -3.73 -20.52
C SER A 380 34.29 -2.85 -19.43
N ASP A 381 33.49 -2.01 -18.77
CA ASP A 381 33.99 -0.93 -17.89
C ASP A 381 33.13 -0.68 -16.64
N LEU A 382 32.07 -1.45 -16.43
CA LEU A 382 31.11 -1.26 -15.33
C LEU A 382 31.01 -2.55 -14.52
N TYR A 383 30.80 -2.45 -13.21
CA TYR A 383 30.33 -3.59 -12.45
C TYR A 383 28.89 -3.90 -12.86
N ALA A 384 28.60 -5.16 -13.17
CA ALA A 384 27.25 -5.66 -13.39
C ALA A 384 27.14 -7.07 -12.81
N GLY A 385 26.22 -7.29 -11.87
CA GLY A 385 26.10 -8.59 -11.21
C GLY A 385 24.77 -8.84 -10.52
N ILE A 386 24.46 -10.12 -10.33
CA ILE A 386 23.39 -10.58 -9.45
C ILE A 386 24.02 -11.24 -8.23
N ALA A 387 23.71 -10.73 -7.04
CA ALA A 387 24.24 -11.25 -5.78
C ALA A 387 23.15 -11.34 -4.72
N ASN A 388 23.46 -12.00 -3.60
CA ASN A 388 22.61 -11.89 -2.41
C ASN A 388 22.81 -10.50 -1.82
N THR A 389 21.71 -9.90 -1.35
CA THR A 389 21.74 -8.57 -0.78
C THR A 389 22.63 -8.50 0.46
N GLN A 390 23.20 -7.33 0.69
CA GLN A 390 23.98 -7.02 1.89
C GLN A 390 23.47 -5.73 2.53
N ALA A 391 23.80 -5.53 3.81
CA ALA A 391 23.49 -4.31 4.57
C ALA A 391 22.02 -3.88 4.45
N GLU A 392 21.76 -2.62 4.07
CA GLU A 392 20.41 -2.06 3.98
C GLU A 392 19.55 -2.70 2.88
N GLY A 393 20.17 -3.28 1.85
CA GLY A 393 19.48 -3.99 0.76
C GLY A 393 18.66 -5.19 1.24
N ASN A 394 19.03 -5.79 2.38
CA ASN A 394 18.29 -6.91 2.99
C ASN A 394 16.85 -6.55 3.39
N LYS A 395 16.55 -5.26 3.54
CA LYS A 395 15.18 -4.78 3.81
C LYS A 395 14.31 -4.77 2.55
N PHE A 396 14.94 -4.83 1.38
CA PHE A 396 14.29 -4.67 0.08
C PHE A 396 14.30 -5.94 -0.74
N GLY A 397 15.21 -6.89 -0.54
CA GLY A 397 15.21 -8.16 -1.25
C GLY A 397 16.12 -9.18 -0.56
N LYS A 398 16.12 -10.41 -1.08
CA LYS A 398 17.14 -11.43 -0.77
C LYS A 398 18.29 -11.40 -1.78
N SER A 399 18.05 -10.87 -2.97
CA SER A 399 19.05 -10.64 -4.00
C SER A 399 18.81 -9.34 -4.76
N ASP A 400 19.84 -8.87 -5.43
CA ASP A 400 19.84 -7.66 -6.23
C ASP A 400 20.57 -7.89 -7.56
N LEU A 401 20.04 -7.28 -8.63
CA LEU A 401 20.74 -7.04 -9.88
C LEU A 401 21.28 -5.61 -9.84
N THR A 402 22.60 -5.48 -9.78
CA THR A 402 23.29 -4.22 -9.53
C THR A 402 24.19 -3.89 -10.70
N CYS A 403 24.18 -2.62 -11.11
CA CYS A 403 25.04 -2.11 -12.17
C CYS A 403 25.55 -0.71 -11.84
N GLY A 404 26.85 -0.47 -12.02
CA GLY A 404 27.46 0.82 -11.70
C GLY A 404 28.97 0.83 -11.88
N VAL A 405 29.59 1.91 -11.43
CA VAL A 405 31.05 2.09 -11.41
C VAL A 405 31.65 1.49 -10.15
#